data_AF-A0A0R2PSJ5-F1
#
_entry.id   AF-A0A0R2PSJ5-F1
#
_cell.length_a   1.000
_cell.length_b   1.000
_cell.length_c   1.000
_cell.angle_alpha   90.00
_cell.angle_beta   90.00
_cell.angle_gamma   90.00
#
_symmetry.space_group_name_H-M   'P 1'
#
loop_
_entity.id
_entity.type
_entity.pdbx_description
1 polymer ?
#
loop_
_entity_poly.entity_id
_entity_poly.type
_entity_poly.pdbx_seq_one_letter_code
_entity_poly.pdbx_strand_id
1 'polypeptide(L)'
;MPNSCNSITKNLCIALLVCSCASTPQYQPESSLIGKLFAKNGEETIALNLSLHSNLDNDIIQIKKPFYGNVFRAKIDRKNNKIIEMQTNYGTKEFDREIQGAVMLEIIKIFYQCLNLSNQQQNWNNASLKASCLASPDKISITLTSNTWQVSGFLKR
;
A
#
# COMPACT_ATOMS: atom_id res chain seq x y z
N MET A 1 -52.69 -30.58 -19.84
CA MET A 1 -51.54 -30.98 -18.99
C MET A 1 -50.51 -31.71 -19.85
N PRO A 2 -49.35 -31.09 -20.08
CA PRO A 2 -48.09 -31.80 -20.28
C PRO A 2 -47.05 -31.38 -19.23
N ASN A 3 -46.01 -32.21 -19.13
CA ASN A 3 -45.08 -32.34 -18.03
C ASN A 3 -43.94 -31.30 -18.04
N SER A 4 -43.57 -30.89 -16.83
CA SER A 4 -42.21 -30.57 -16.35
C SER A 4 -41.17 -30.03 -17.36
N CYS A 5 -41.03 -28.70 -17.42
CA CYS A 5 -39.75 -28.05 -17.74
C CYS A 5 -38.97 -27.81 -16.43
N ASN A 6 -38.35 -28.85 -15.85
CA ASN A 6 -37.60 -28.71 -14.60
C ASN A 6 -36.17 -29.28 -14.67
N SER A 7 -35.46 -29.07 -15.78
CA SER A 7 -34.08 -29.57 -15.89
C SER A 7 -33.08 -28.62 -16.57
N ILE A 8 -33.51 -27.64 -17.36
CA ILE A 8 -32.59 -26.74 -18.07
C ILE A 8 -32.23 -25.46 -17.28
N THR A 9 -33.05 -25.05 -16.31
CA THR A 9 -32.81 -23.83 -15.51
C THR A 9 -31.80 -23.98 -14.38
N LYS A 10 -31.41 -25.21 -14.00
CA LYS A 10 -30.44 -25.41 -12.90
C LYS A 10 -28.97 -25.25 -13.29
N ASN A 11 -28.60 -25.52 -14.54
CA ASN A 11 -27.21 -25.38 -14.99
C ASN A 11 -26.86 -24.00 -15.54
N LEU A 12 -27.86 -23.16 -15.87
CA LEU A 12 -27.60 -21.82 -16.42
C LEU A 12 -27.20 -20.79 -15.33
N CYS A 13 -27.61 -21.01 -14.07
CA CYS A 13 -27.22 -20.13 -12.96
C CYS A 13 -25.75 -20.28 -12.53
N ILE A 14 -25.09 -21.40 -12.85
CA ILE A 14 -23.67 -21.61 -12.49
C ILE A 14 -22.74 -20.88 -13.46
N ALA A 15 -23.16 -20.68 -14.72
CA ALA A 15 -22.40 -19.91 -15.71
C ALA A 15 -22.43 -18.39 -15.46
N LEU A 16 -23.38 -17.88 -14.66
CA LEU A 16 -23.48 -16.45 -14.33
C LEU A 16 -22.60 -16.03 -13.14
N LEU A 17 -22.05 -16.98 -12.38
CA LEU A 17 -21.17 -16.69 -11.25
C LEU A 17 -19.72 -16.34 -11.65
N VAL A 18 -19.37 -16.49 -12.93
CA VAL A 18 -18.02 -16.19 -13.44
C VAL A 18 -17.86 -14.78 -14.03
N CYS A 19 -18.94 -13.97 -14.09
CA CYS A 19 -18.93 -12.67 -14.76
C CYS A 19 -19.20 -11.47 -13.84
N SER A 20 -19.19 -11.63 -12.51
CA SER A 20 -19.21 -10.48 -11.61
C SER A 20 -17.81 -9.89 -11.48
N CYS A 21 -17.31 -9.29 -12.57
CA CYS A 21 -16.36 -8.20 -12.47
C CYS A 21 -17.08 -7.09 -11.70
N ALA A 22 -17.00 -7.11 -10.37
CA ALA A 22 -17.40 -5.98 -9.56
C ALA A 22 -16.56 -4.79 -10.05
N SER A 23 -17.18 -3.91 -10.83
CA SER A 23 -16.61 -2.63 -11.21
C SER A 23 -16.53 -1.80 -9.93
N THR A 24 -15.45 -1.97 -9.18
CA THR A 24 -15.05 -1.03 -8.15
C THR A 24 -14.88 0.33 -8.81
N PRO A 25 -15.31 1.45 -8.20
CA PRO A 25 -15.18 2.77 -8.79
C PRO A 25 -13.76 2.96 -9.30
N GLN A 26 -13.69 3.26 -10.60
CA GLN A 26 -12.54 3.04 -11.46
C GLN A 26 -11.46 4.09 -11.17
N TYR A 27 -10.69 3.89 -10.09
CA TYR A 27 -9.41 4.56 -9.95
C TYR A 27 -8.50 4.07 -11.08
N GLN A 28 -8.36 4.87 -12.14
CA GLN A 28 -7.42 4.61 -13.22
C GLN A 28 -6.09 5.29 -12.86
N PRO A 29 -5.05 4.54 -12.48
CA PRO A 29 -3.73 5.13 -12.28
C PRO A 29 -3.16 5.60 -13.62
N GLU A 30 -2.66 6.83 -13.65
CA GLU A 30 -1.84 7.32 -14.75
C GLU A 30 -0.42 6.76 -14.66
N SER A 31 0.07 6.52 -13.45
CA SER A 31 1.32 5.82 -13.20
C SER A 31 1.19 4.89 -12.00
N SER A 32 2.01 3.83 -12.02
CA SER A 32 2.06 2.88 -10.93
C SER A 32 3.48 2.42 -10.69
N LEU A 33 3.90 2.50 -9.43
CA LEU A 33 5.16 1.94 -8.96
C LEU A 33 4.87 0.71 -8.11
N ILE A 34 5.59 -0.37 -8.35
CA ILE A 34 5.44 -1.63 -7.61
C ILE A 34 6.76 -1.95 -6.93
N GLY A 35 6.64 -2.46 -5.70
CA GLY A 35 7.76 -2.65 -4.80
C GLY A 35 7.54 -3.75 -3.80
N LYS A 36 8.56 -3.92 -2.96
CA LYS A 36 8.54 -4.84 -1.83
C LYS A 36 9.10 -4.15 -0.59
N LEU A 37 8.53 -4.47 0.55
CA LEU A 37 9.03 -4.11 1.87
C LEU A 37 9.35 -5.38 2.65
N PHE A 38 10.36 -5.31 3.49
CA PHE A 38 10.78 -6.35 4.42
C PHE A 38 10.84 -5.70 5.79
N ALA A 39 9.88 -6.05 6.64
CA ALA A 39 9.83 -5.60 8.03
C ALA A 39 10.48 -6.65 8.92
N LYS A 40 11.48 -6.24 9.70
CA LYS A 40 12.22 -7.09 10.64
C LYS A 40 12.00 -6.64 12.07
N ASN A 41 11.81 -7.61 12.96
CA ASN A 41 11.80 -7.44 14.41
C ASN A 41 12.50 -8.66 15.02
N GLY A 42 13.71 -8.46 15.54
CA GLY A 42 14.59 -9.56 15.93
C GLY A 42 14.95 -10.45 14.73
N GLU A 43 14.77 -11.77 14.87
CA GLU A 43 15.04 -12.74 13.81
C GLU A 43 13.89 -12.87 12.79
N GLU A 44 12.70 -12.38 13.12
CA GLU A 44 11.54 -12.48 12.25
C GLU A 44 11.61 -11.47 11.11
N THR A 45 11.36 -11.92 9.88
CA THR A 45 11.26 -11.07 8.69
C THR A 45 9.94 -11.29 7.98
N ILE A 46 9.16 -10.22 7.82
CA ILE A 46 7.88 -10.21 7.12
C ILE A 46 8.07 -9.55 5.76
N ALA A 47 7.83 -10.29 4.68
CA ALA A 47 7.80 -9.75 3.33
C ALA A 47 6.40 -9.20 3.00
N LEU A 48 6.36 -7.98 2.47
CA LEU A 48 5.17 -7.23 2.12
C LEU A 48 5.31 -6.70 0.69
N ASN A 49 4.22 -6.69 -0.06
CA ASN A 49 4.15 -6.02 -1.36
C ASN A 49 3.77 -4.55 -1.13
N LEU A 50 4.44 -3.65 -1.83
CA LEU A 50 4.16 -2.22 -1.82
C LEU A 50 3.72 -1.80 -3.21
N SER A 51 2.69 -0.98 -3.31
CA SER A 51 2.28 -0.35 -4.55
C SER A 51 1.95 1.11 -4.30
N LEU A 52 2.43 1.98 -5.17
CA LEU A 52 1.98 3.35 -5.30
C LEU A 52 1.23 3.44 -6.63
N HIS A 53 -0.01 3.88 -6.56
CA HIS A 53 -0.79 4.20 -7.74
C HIS A 53 -1.05 5.70 -7.71
N SER A 54 -0.80 6.39 -8.81
CA SER A 54 -0.88 7.84 -8.89
C SER A 54 -1.80 8.26 -10.03
N ASN A 55 -2.63 9.26 -9.77
CA ASN A 55 -3.40 10.00 -10.77
C ASN A 55 -3.26 11.51 -10.51
N LEU A 56 -3.91 12.36 -11.32
CA LEU A 56 -3.79 13.82 -11.24
C LEU A 56 -4.02 14.38 -9.83
N ASP A 57 -5.06 13.91 -9.16
CA ASP A 57 -5.52 14.50 -7.89
C ASP A 57 -4.99 13.75 -6.66
N ASN A 58 -4.81 12.44 -6.78
CA ASN A 58 -4.64 11.55 -5.65
C ASN A 58 -3.66 10.42 -5.91
N ASP A 59 -2.95 10.08 -4.85
CA ASP A 59 -2.17 8.86 -4.79
C ASP A 59 -2.83 7.84 -3.89
N ILE A 60 -2.63 6.57 -4.20
CA ILE A 60 -2.97 5.43 -3.35
C ILE A 60 -1.69 4.67 -3.04
N ILE A 61 -1.27 4.73 -1.78
CA ILE A 61 -0.23 3.86 -1.24
C ILE A 61 -0.93 2.64 -0.65
N GLN A 62 -0.46 1.45 -1.01
CA GLN A 62 -1.02 0.21 -0.53
C GLN A 62 0.07 -0.80 -0.20
N ILE A 63 -0.03 -1.39 0.99
CA ILE A 63 0.85 -2.44 1.48
C ILE A 63 0.01 -3.69 1.66
N LYS A 64 0.45 -4.79 1.05
CA LYS A 64 -0.21 -6.09 1.08
C LYS A 64 0.70 -7.14 1.68
N LYS A 65 0.16 -8.03 2.49
CA LYS A 65 0.85 -9.27 2.87
C LYS A 65 0.51 -10.33 1.82
N PRO A 66 1.50 -11.10 1.31
CA PRO A 66 1.22 -12.22 0.42
C PRO A 66 0.15 -13.14 1.03
N PHE A 67 -0.84 -13.57 0.24
CA PHE A 67 -1.95 -14.46 0.65
C PHE A 67 -2.97 -13.91 1.68
N TYR A 68 -2.65 -12.86 2.43
CA TYR A 68 -3.55 -12.28 3.46
C TYR A 68 -4.21 -10.95 3.03
N GLY A 69 -3.84 -10.41 1.87
CA GLY A 69 -4.48 -9.22 1.29
C GLY A 69 -3.93 -7.90 1.81
N ASN A 70 -4.78 -6.86 1.80
CA ASN A 70 -4.40 -5.51 2.21
C ASN A 70 -4.05 -5.47 3.70
N VAL A 71 -2.93 -4.86 4.05
CA VAL A 71 -2.54 -4.59 5.44
C VAL A 71 -2.73 -3.11 5.73
N PHE A 72 -2.36 -2.27 4.79
CA PHE A 72 -2.49 -0.82 4.86
C PHE A 72 -2.88 -0.27 3.49
N ARG A 73 -3.78 0.70 3.48
CA ARG A 73 -4.11 1.50 2.30
C ARG A 73 -4.32 2.95 2.74
N ALA A 74 -3.63 3.88 2.10
CA ALA A 74 -3.87 5.30 2.28
C ALA A 74 -4.11 5.97 0.94
N LYS A 75 -5.10 6.86 0.90
CA LYS A 75 -5.32 7.79 -0.20
C LYS A 75 -4.79 9.15 0.22
N ILE A 76 -3.92 9.74 -0.61
CA ILE A 76 -3.25 11.02 -0.35
C ILE A 76 -3.70 12.02 -1.42
N ASP A 77 -4.15 13.18 -1.00
CA ASP A 77 -4.38 14.34 -1.85
C ASP A 77 -3.02 14.93 -2.24
N ARG A 78 -2.70 14.89 -3.54
CA ARG A 78 -1.41 15.36 -4.07
C ARG A 78 -1.24 16.87 -3.96
N LYS A 79 -2.33 17.62 -4.10
CA LYS A 79 -2.30 19.09 -4.07
C LYS A 79 -1.96 19.60 -2.68
N ASN A 80 -2.54 18.97 -1.67
CA ASN A 80 -2.41 19.42 -0.28
C ASN A 80 -1.42 18.59 0.55
N ASN A 81 -0.86 17.51 0.00
CA ASN A 81 -0.02 16.53 0.72
C ASN A 81 -0.69 16.00 2.01
N LYS A 82 -2.00 15.73 1.95
CA LYS A 82 -2.80 15.28 3.09
C LYS A 82 -3.32 13.87 2.88
N ILE A 83 -3.28 13.07 3.93
CA ILE A 83 -3.98 11.78 3.95
C ILE A 83 -5.48 12.09 4.03
N ILE A 84 -6.25 11.63 3.04
CA ILE A 84 -7.69 11.83 2.98
C ILE A 84 -8.48 10.57 3.34
N GLU A 85 -7.87 9.40 3.18
CA GLU A 85 -8.45 8.12 3.60
C GLU A 85 -7.33 7.20 4.09
N MET A 86 -7.57 6.48 5.18
CA MET A 86 -6.65 5.47 5.70
C MET A 86 -7.43 4.24 6.15
N GLN A 87 -6.98 3.07 5.72
CA GLN A 87 -7.50 1.76 6.12
C GLN A 87 -6.34 0.88 6.59
N THR A 88 -6.50 0.24 7.75
CA THR A 88 -5.55 -0.73 8.32
C THR A 88 -6.30 -1.95 8.81
N ASN A 89 -5.75 -3.14 8.57
CA ASN A 89 -6.32 -4.41 9.04
C ASN A 89 -5.80 -4.84 10.42
N TYR A 90 -4.89 -4.07 11.03
CA TYR A 90 -4.54 -4.27 12.43
C TYR A 90 -5.63 -3.72 13.33
N GLY A 91 -6.04 -4.51 14.33
CA GLY A 91 -7.03 -4.11 15.31
C GLY A 91 -6.66 -2.75 15.89
N THR A 92 -7.53 -1.76 15.70
CA THR A 92 -7.37 -0.36 16.09
C THR A 92 -7.26 -0.12 17.61
N LYS A 93 -6.99 -1.18 18.40
CA LYS A 93 -6.85 -1.16 19.86
C LYS A 93 -5.39 -1.05 20.32
N GLU A 94 -4.39 -1.28 19.46
CA GLU A 94 -2.95 -1.09 19.75
C GLU A 94 -2.35 0.14 19.04
N PHE A 95 -3.20 0.93 18.36
CA PHE A 95 -2.80 2.15 17.66
C PHE A 95 -3.14 3.38 18.52
N ASP A 96 -2.19 3.84 19.34
CA ASP A 96 -2.33 5.09 20.09
C ASP A 96 -2.39 6.29 19.12
N ARG A 97 -3.58 6.87 18.99
CA ARG A 97 -4.01 7.59 17.76
C ARG A 97 -3.26 8.89 17.45
N GLU A 98 -2.77 9.62 18.45
CA GLU A 98 -2.15 10.94 18.22
C GLU A 98 -0.65 10.85 17.91
N ILE A 99 0.12 10.11 18.74
CA ILE A 99 1.57 9.98 18.57
C ILE A 99 1.89 9.22 17.28
N GLN A 100 1.10 8.20 16.93
CA GLN A 100 1.31 7.43 15.71
C GLN A 100 0.83 8.16 14.44
N GLY A 101 -0.16 9.04 14.54
CA GLY A 101 -0.61 9.86 13.41
C GLY A 101 0.49 10.80 12.91
N ALA A 102 1.20 11.47 13.83
CA ALA A 102 2.33 12.32 13.50
C ALA A 102 3.49 11.55 12.85
N VAL A 103 3.83 10.37 13.40
CA VAL A 103 4.88 9.50 12.86
C VAL A 103 4.50 8.97 11.47
N MET A 104 3.24 8.58 11.24
CA MET A 104 2.77 8.13 9.92
C MET A 104 2.81 9.24 8.88
N LEU A 105 2.42 10.47 9.24
CA LEU A 105 2.54 11.63 8.37
C LEU A 105 4.01 11.91 8.02
N GLU A 106 4.90 11.79 8.99
CA GLU A 106 6.33 11.95 8.78
C GLU A 106 6.91 10.87 7.85
N ILE A 107 6.55 9.60 8.03
CA ILE A 107 6.95 8.51 7.15
C ILE A 107 6.46 8.76 5.73
N ILE A 108 5.21 9.18 5.55
CA ILE A 108 4.65 9.50 4.23
C ILE A 108 5.40 10.67 3.60
N LYS A 109 5.70 11.71 4.37
CA LYS A 109 6.49 12.86 3.89
C LYS A 109 7.87 12.43 3.41
N ILE A 110 8.59 11.62 4.20
CA ILE A 110 9.90 11.08 3.82
C ILE A 110 9.79 10.24 2.55
N PHE A 111 8.77 9.38 2.48
CA PHE A 111 8.51 8.55 1.31
C PHE A 111 8.35 9.39 0.03
N TYR A 112 7.55 10.45 0.06
CA TYR A 112 7.40 11.36 -1.08
C TYR A 112 8.66 12.15 -1.41
N GLN A 113 9.43 12.58 -0.41
CA GLN A 113 10.72 13.21 -0.65
C GLN A 113 11.65 12.24 -1.41
N CYS A 114 11.68 10.96 -1.03
CA CYS A 114 12.44 9.93 -1.72
C CYS A 114 11.97 9.69 -3.16
N LEU A 115 10.66 9.73 -3.43
CA LEU A 115 10.12 9.61 -4.78
C LEU A 115 10.59 10.72 -5.72
N ASN A 116 10.87 11.91 -5.18
CA ASN A 116 11.32 13.07 -5.97
C ASN A 116 12.85 13.14 -6.17
N LEU A 117 13.63 12.28 -5.52
CA LEU A 117 15.09 12.25 -5.68
C LEU A 117 15.50 11.62 -7.02
N SER A 118 16.59 12.11 -7.62
CA SER A 118 17.21 11.50 -8.80
C SER A 118 18.70 11.28 -8.56
N ASN A 119 19.15 10.03 -8.64
CA ASN A 119 20.56 9.63 -8.46
C ASN A 119 21.21 10.16 -7.17
N GLN A 120 20.44 10.19 -6.08
CA GLN A 120 20.86 10.77 -4.81
C GLN A 120 20.46 9.89 -3.63
N GLN A 121 21.24 10.00 -2.56
CA GLN A 121 20.93 9.43 -1.26
C GLN A 121 20.53 10.56 -0.31
N GLN A 122 19.51 10.31 0.51
CA GLN A 122 19.11 11.19 1.58
C GLN A 122 18.88 10.40 2.86
N ASN A 123 19.23 11.02 4.00
CA ASN A 123 19.08 10.43 5.33
C ASN A 123 18.32 11.41 6.22
N TRP A 124 17.44 10.88 7.07
CA TRP A 124 16.73 11.60 8.11
C TRP A 124 16.96 10.90 9.44
N ASN A 125 17.20 11.68 10.49
CA ASN A 125 17.46 11.14 11.81
C ASN A 125 16.71 11.97 12.85
N ASN A 126 15.62 11.41 13.35
CA ASN A 126 14.83 11.97 14.44
C ASN A 126 14.87 11.00 15.64
N ALA A 127 14.51 11.51 16.83
CA ALA A 127 14.64 10.76 18.09
C ALA A 127 13.94 9.38 18.08
N SER A 128 12.85 9.24 17.32
CA SER A 128 12.03 8.02 17.27
C SER A 128 12.15 7.25 15.95
N LEU A 129 12.76 7.85 14.92
CA LEU A 129 12.78 7.29 13.56
C LEU A 129 14.05 7.72 12.82
N LYS A 130 14.78 6.73 12.31
CA LYS A 130 15.83 6.92 11.31
C LYS A 130 15.29 6.48 9.96
N ALA A 131 15.55 7.27 8.93
CA ALA A 131 15.18 6.92 7.57
C ALA A 131 16.35 7.19 6.63
N SER A 132 16.46 6.39 5.58
CA SER A 132 17.36 6.66 4.47
C SER A 132 16.71 6.21 3.19
N CYS A 133 16.97 6.91 2.10
CA CYS A 133 16.66 6.40 0.78
C CYS A 133 17.75 6.67 -0.22
N LEU A 134 17.82 5.76 -1.19
CA LEU A 134 18.73 5.80 -2.32
C LEU A 134 17.88 5.70 -3.59
N ALA A 135 17.85 6.77 -4.36
CA ALA A 135 17.13 6.83 -5.61
C ALA A 135 18.09 6.66 -6.79
N SER A 136 17.77 5.75 -7.69
CA SER A 136 18.37 5.57 -9.01
C SER A 136 17.29 5.76 -10.09
N PRO A 137 17.62 5.70 -11.40
CA PRO A 137 16.63 5.91 -12.46
C PRO A 137 15.54 4.82 -12.42
N ASP A 138 15.93 3.57 -12.17
CA ASP A 138 15.02 2.41 -12.24
C ASP A 138 14.44 1.99 -10.89
N LYS A 139 14.96 2.52 -9.78
CA LYS A 139 14.62 2.02 -8.44
C LYS A 139 14.79 3.08 -7.36
N ILE A 140 13.90 3.05 -6.39
CA ILE A 140 14.07 3.75 -5.11
C ILE A 140 14.18 2.70 -4.03
N SER A 141 15.24 2.75 -3.24
CA SER A 141 15.39 1.93 -2.04
C SER A 141 15.09 2.79 -0.81
N ILE A 142 14.35 2.26 0.15
CA ILE A 142 13.98 2.95 1.38
C ILE A 142 14.30 2.05 2.55
N THR A 143 14.89 2.63 3.59
CA THR A 143 15.12 1.99 4.89
C THR A 143 14.56 2.90 5.97
N LEU A 144 13.79 2.33 6.88
CA LEU A 144 13.24 2.96 8.07
C LEU A 144 13.64 2.11 9.27
N THR A 145 14.17 2.73 10.30
CA THR A 145 14.55 2.05 11.54
C THR A 145 13.95 2.80 12.71
N SER A 146 13.14 2.10 13.51
CA SER A 146 12.68 2.53 14.82
C SER A 146 13.37 1.70 15.91
N ASN A 147 12.97 1.87 17.17
CA ASN A 147 13.53 1.11 18.29
C ASN A 147 13.26 -0.40 18.20
N THR A 148 12.16 -0.81 17.57
CA THR A 148 11.69 -2.20 17.54
C THR A 148 11.64 -2.80 16.14
N TRP A 149 11.56 -1.96 15.11
CA TRP A 149 11.39 -2.44 13.73
C TRP A 149 12.46 -1.85 12.81
N GLN A 150 12.98 -2.70 11.93
CA GLN A 150 13.72 -2.28 10.75
C GLN A 150 12.91 -2.65 9.52
N VAL A 151 12.44 -1.65 8.78
CA VAL A 151 11.75 -1.82 7.50
C VAL A 151 12.71 -1.42 6.38
N SER A 152 12.92 -2.30 5.43
CA SER A 152 13.71 -1.99 4.23
C SER A 152 12.96 -2.44 2.99
N GLY A 153 13.18 -1.79 1.86
CA GLY A 153 12.50 -2.19 0.64
C GLY A 153 12.81 -1.31 -0.53
N PHE A 154 12.06 -1.51 -1.60
CA PHE A 154 12.24 -0.75 -2.83
C PHE A 154 10.96 -0.61 -3.63
N LEU A 155 10.92 0.42 -4.47
CA LEU A 155 9.97 0.61 -5.56
C LEU A 155 10.73 0.61 -6.89
N LYS A 156 10.15 -0.02 -7.90
CA LYS A 156 10.62 0.09 -9.28
C LYS A 156 10.00 1.34 -9.91
N ARG A 157 10.83 2.13 -10.59
CA ARG A 157 10.44 3.31 -11.37
C ARG A 157 10.11 2.93 -12.81
#